data_AF-A0A846CKF3-F1
#
_entry.id   AF-A0A846CKF3-F1
#
_cell.length_a   1.000
_cell.length_b   1.000
_cell.length_c   1.000
_cell.angle_alpha   90.00
_cell.angle_beta   90.00
_cell.angle_gamma   90.00
#
_symmetry.space_group_name_H-M   'P 1'
#
loop_
_entity.id
_entity.type
_entity.pdbx_description
1 polymer ?
#
loop_
_entity_poly.entity_id
_entity_poly.type
_entity_poly.pdbx_seq_one_letter_code
_entity_poly.pdbx_strand_id
1 'polypeptide(L)'
;MELITNSNVNQEYQLSKFDSKMGIAPYYGVINWYKHPIDSQRLKIAIQQIVDSMPKLAGRLVKKLFSPLKVECSAMIFISFKG
;
A
#
# COMPACT_ATOMS: atom_id res chain seq x y z
N MET A 1 -11.86 12.24 -3.79
CA MET A 1 -11.14 10.98 -4.09
C MET A 1 -9.93 11.37 -4.91
N GLU A 2 -8.72 11.02 -4.46
CA GLU A 2 -7.48 11.44 -5.12
C GLU A 2 -6.69 10.23 -5.62
N LEU A 3 -6.12 10.36 -6.82
CA LEU A 3 -5.33 9.32 -7.47
C LEU A 3 -3.84 9.48 -7.11
N ILE A 4 -3.21 8.36 -6.75
CA ILE A 4 -1.76 8.20 -6.66
C ILE A 4 -1.37 7.17 -7.72
N THR A 5 -0.40 7.54 -8.56
CA THR A 5 0.07 6.72 -9.68
C THR A 5 1.27 5.89 -9.24
N ASN A 6 1.26 4.59 -9.48
CA ASN A 6 2.43 3.76 -9.23
C ASN A 6 3.15 3.51 -10.56
N SER A 7 4.38 4.01 -10.68
CA SER A 7 5.22 3.82 -11.87
C SER A 7 5.78 2.39 -11.99
N ASN A 8 5.76 1.61 -10.90
CA ASN A 8 6.27 0.24 -10.82
C ASN A 8 5.18 -0.83 -11.11
N VAL A 9 4.35 -0.56 -12.12
CA VAL A 9 3.27 -1.46 -12.56
C VAL A 9 3.84 -2.83 -12.94
N ASN A 10 3.15 -3.91 -12.57
CA ASN A 10 3.53 -5.31 -12.85
C ASN A 10 4.72 -5.87 -12.07
N GLN A 11 5.24 -5.16 -11.05
CA GLN A 11 6.17 -5.76 -10.11
C GLN A 11 5.44 -6.77 -9.19
N GLU A 12 6.07 -7.93 -9.02
CA GLU A 12 5.61 -8.98 -8.13
C GLU A 12 6.60 -9.19 -6.99
N TYR A 13 6.09 -9.28 -5.77
CA TYR A 13 6.89 -9.58 -4.59
C TYR A 13 6.44 -10.89 -3.98
N GLN A 14 7.36 -11.85 -3.92
CA GLN A 14 7.16 -13.10 -3.21
C GLN A 14 7.19 -12.84 -1.70
N LEU A 15 6.29 -13.51 -0.97
CA LEU A 15 6.29 -13.45 0.48
C LEU A 15 7.40 -14.31 1.06
N SER A 16 8.05 -13.81 2.11
CA SER A 16 8.95 -14.66 2.89
C SER A 16 8.17 -15.70 3.70
N LYS A 17 8.89 -16.66 4.28
CA LYS A 17 8.31 -17.62 5.24
C LYS A 17 7.71 -16.92 6.46
N PHE A 18 8.24 -15.75 6.85
CA PHE A 18 7.71 -14.96 7.95
C PHE A 18 6.41 -14.27 7.55
N ASP A 19 6.39 -13.60 6.40
CA ASP A 19 5.20 -12.88 5.92
C ASP A 19 4.04 -13.84 5.69
N SER A 20 4.32 -15.06 5.21
CA SER A 20 3.29 -16.09 4.99
C SER A 20 2.61 -16.56 6.29
N LYS A 21 3.31 -16.47 7.44
CA LYS A 21 2.71 -16.74 8.76
C LYS A 21 1.85 -15.58 9.25
N MET A 22 2.22 -14.34 8.89
CA MET A 22 1.52 -13.12 9.27
C MET A 22 0.36 -12.78 8.32
N GLY A 23 0.34 -13.31 7.09
CA GLY A 23 -0.66 -12.99 6.05
C GLY A 23 -2.09 -13.45 6.35
N ILE A 24 -2.31 -14.16 7.45
CA ILE A 24 -3.63 -14.57 7.96
C ILE A 24 -4.06 -13.69 9.15
N ALA A 25 -3.17 -12.82 9.64
CA ALA A 25 -3.48 -11.91 10.73
C ALA A 25 -4.46 -10.81 10.28
N PRO A 26 -5.35 -10.35 11.17
CA PRO A 26 -6.23 -9.23 10.89
C PRO A 26 -5.42 -7.96 10.57
N TYR A 27 -6.01 -7.08 9.76
CA TYR A 27 -5.41 -5.78 9.45
C TYR A 27 -5.14 -5.00 10.74
N TYR A 28 -3.88 -4.56 10.88
CA TYR A 28 -3.48 -3.68 11.98
C TYR A 28 -3.66 -2.22 11.55
N GLY A 29 -4.48 -1.47 12.29
CA GLY A 29 -4.72 -0.05 12.06
C GLY A 29 -4.34 0.76 13.29
N VAL A 30 -3.66 1.89 13.08
CA VAL A 30 -3.34 2.87 14.13
C VAL A 30 -3.95 4.21 13.74
N ILE A 31 -4.55 4.89 14.72
CA ILE A 31 -5.04 6.26 14.56
C ILE A 31 -4.07 7.18 15.29
N ASN A 32 -3.47 8.11 14.54
CA ASN A 32 -2.59 9.14 15.09
C ASN A 32 -3.30 10.49 15.06
N TRP A 33 -3.26 11.20 16.19
CA TRP A 33 -3.84 12.54 16.33
C TRP A 33 -2.73 13.58 16.31
N TYR A 34 -2.93 14.66 15.56
CA TYR A 34 -1.96 15.73 15.42
C TYR A 34 -2.57 17.03 15.95
N LYS A 35 -1.78 17.77 16.75
CA LYS A 35 -2.19 19.07 17.29
C LYS A 35 -2.42 20.12 16.20
N HIS A 36 -1.65 20.02 15.11
CA HIS A 36 -1.70 20.96 14.00
C HIS A 36 -2.38 20.32 12.78
N PRO A 37 -3.14 21.11 12.00
CA PRO A 37 -3.76 20.62 10.78
C PRO A 37 -2.70 20.10 9.81
N ILE A 38 -3.00 18.96 9.17
CA ILE A 38 -2.15 18.38 8.15
C ILE A 38 -2.60 18.93 6.80
N ASP A 39 -1.64 19.49 6.05
CA ASP A 39 -1.85 19.88 4.66
C ASP A 39 -2.04 18.62 3.79
N SER A 40 -3.22 18.50 3.17
CA SER A 40 -3.60 17.33 2.38
C SER A 40 -2.76 17.18 1.11
N GLN A 41 -2.32 18.28 0.48
CA GLN A 41 -1.48 18.24 -0.71
C GLN A 41 -0.08 17.74 -0.37
N ARG A 42 0.51 18.25 0.71
CA ARG A 42 1.81 17.78 1.21
C ARG A 42 1.75 16.32 1.63
N LEU A 43 0.66 15.90 2.28
CA LEU A 43 0.45 14.50 2.64
C LEU A 43 0.37 13.60 1.41
N LYS A 44 -0.36 14.02 0.36
CA LYS A 44 -0.44 13.28 -0.90
C LYS A 44 0.94 13.10 -1.55
N ILE A 45 1.73 14.16 -1.62
CA ILE A 45 3.10 14.11 -2.18
C ILE A 45 3.97 13.13 -1.39
N ALA A 46 3.91 13.19 -0.06
CA ALA A 46 4.67 12.27 0.80
C ALA A 46 4.25 10.81 0.59
N ILE A 47 2.94 10.53 0.46
CA ILE A 47 2.46 9.17 0.18
C ILE A 47 2.94 8.71 -1.21
N GLN A 48 2.94 9.57 -2.22
CA GLN A 48 3.46 9.25 -3.54
C GLN A 48 4.95 8.84 -3.47
N GLN A 49 5.78 9.60 -2.74
CA GLN A 49 7.20 9.27 -2.54
C GLN A 49 7.40 7.93 -1.80
N ILE A 50 6.54 7.62 -0.82
CA ILE A 50 6.56 6.32 -0.13
C ILE A 50 6.21 5.20 -1.10
N VAL A 51 5.19 5.38 -1.95
CA VAL A 51 4.81 4.40 -2.96
C VAL A 51 5.91 4.18 -3.99
N ASP A 52 6.55 5.24 -4.45
CA ASP A 52 7.64 5.16 -5.43
C ASP A 52 8.86 4.43 -4.88
N SER A 53 9.17 4.61 -3.59
CA SER A 53 10.28 3.92 -2.91
C SER A 53 9.93 2.52 -2.40
N MET A 54 8.66 2.26 -2.09
CA MET A 54 8.17 0.97 -1.58
C MET A 54 6.88 0.55 -2.31
N PRO A 55 6.98 0.12 -3.59
CA PRO A 55 5.80 -0.16 -4.43
C PRO A 55 4.87 -1.23 -3.88
N LYS A 56 5.42 -2.19 -3.11
CA LYS A 56 4.65 -3.24 -2.44
C LYS A 56 3.54 -2.72 -1.51
N LEU A 57 3.67 -1.51 -0.96
CA LEU A 57 2.62 -0.88 -0.13
C LEU A 57 1.40 -0.43 -0.94
N ALA A 58 1.59 -0.23 -2.25
CA ALA A 58 0.55 0.06 -3.23
C ALA A 58 -0.01 -1.20 -3.91
N GLY A 59 0.57 -2.37 -3.61
CA GLY A 59 0.20 -3.64 -4.20
C GLY A 59 -1.00 -4.28 -3.53
N ARG A 60 -1.48 -5.37 -4.13
CA ARG A 60 -2.53 -6.22 -3.58
C ARG A 60 -1.98 -7.59 -3.28
N LEU A 61 -2.42 -8.15 -2.16
CA LEU A 61 -2.16 -9.54 -1.82
C LEU A 61 -3.02 -10.44 -2.72
N VAL A 62 -2.38 -11.31 -3.51
CA VAL A 62 -3.04 -12.17 -4.52
C VAL A 62 -2.68 -13.63 -4.27
N LYS A 63 -3.69 -14.50 -4.27
CA LYS A 63 -3.56 -15.95 -4.20
C LYS A 63 -4.25 -16.58 -5.41
N LYS A 64 -3.49 -17.13 -6.37
CA LYS A 64 -4.05 -17.91 -7.48
C LYS A 64 -4.10 -19.39 -7.10
N LEU A 65 -5.01 -20.13 -7.73
CA LEU A 65 -5.11 -21.57 -7.55
C LEU A 65 -3.77 -22.20 -7.96
N PHE A 66 -3.15 -22.97 -7.06
CA PHE A 66 -1.81 -23.57 -7.22
C PHE A 66 -0.59 -22.63 -7.20
N SER A 67 -0.74 -21.33 -6.93
CA SER A 67 0.41 -20.42 -6.77
C SER A 67 0.71 -20.12 -5.30
N PRO A 68 1.96 -19.78 -4.92
CA PRO A 68 2.23 -19.14 -3.64
C PRO A 68 1.48 -17.80 -3.53
N LEU A 69 1.25 -17.37 -2.29
CA LEU A 69 0.69 -16.06 -1.97
C LEU A 69 1.76 -15.00 -2.29
N LYS A 70 1.38 -13.92 -2.97
CA LYS A 70 2.31 -12.87 -3.41
C LYS A 70 1.64 -11.50 -3.40
N VAL A 71 2.44 -10.43 -3.53
CA VAL A 71 1.95 -9.07 -3.73
C VAL A 71 2.13 -8.67 -5.19
N GLU A 72 1.05 -8.26 -5.86
CA GLU A 72 1.07 -7.74 -7.23
C GLU A 72 0.84 -6.21 -7.19
N CYS A 73 1.75 -5.43 -7.77
CA CYS A 73 1.62 -3.98 -7.85
C CYS A 73 0.67 -3.55 -8.96
N SER A 74 -0.36 -2.78 -8.60
CA SER A 74 -1.28 -2.18 -9.56
C SER A 74 -0.88 -0.73 -9.86
N ALA A 75 -1.28 -0.24 -11.04
CA ALA A 75 -0.94 1.11 -11.49
C ALA A 75 -1.59 2.24 -10.68
N MET A 76 -2.65 1.93 -9.91
CA MET A 76 -3.51 2.96 -9.31
C MET A 76 -3.86 2.65 -7.86
N ILE A 77 -3.67 3.65 -7.00
CA ILE A 77 -4.19 3.65 -5.63
C ILE A 77 -5.19 4.80 -5.49
N PHE A 78 -6.34 4.50 -4.89
CA PHE A 78 -7.34 5.51 -4.53
C PHE A 78 -7.19 5.84 -3.05
N ILE A 79 -6.97 7.12 -2.75
CA ILE A 79 -6.94 7.61 -1.37
C ILE A 79 -8.10 8.58 -1.15
N SER A 80 -8.75 8.44 0.00
CA SER A 80 -9.79 9.34 0.47
C SER A 80 -9.30 10.06 1.72
N PHE A 81 -9.05 11.35 1.60
CA PHE A 81 -8.87 12.22 2.75
C PHE A 81 -10.26 12.70 3.20
N LYS A 82 -10.64 12.42 4.45
CA LYS A 82 -11.77 13.12 5.09
C LYS A 82 -11.15 14.31 5.83
N GLY A 83 -11.43 15.51 5.32
CA GLY A 83 -11.13 16.77 6.01
C GLY A 83 -12.13 17.05 7.12
#